data_AF-A0A972X6C8-F1
#
_entry.id   AF-A0A972X6C8-F1
#
_cell.length_a   1.000
_cell.length_b   1.000
_cell.length_c   1.000
_cell.angle_alpha   90.00
_cell.angle_beta   90.00
_cell.angle_gamma   90.00
#
_symmetry.space_group_name_H-M   'P 1'
#
loop_
_entity.id
_entity.type
_entity.pdbx_description
1 polymer ?
#
loop_
_entity_poly.entity_id
_entity_poly.type
_entity_poly.pdbx_seq_one_letter_code
_entity_poly.pdbx_strand_id
1 'polypeptide(L)'
;MSPHDLEYLLDDLDAKFKILDTPEAQDARSWVAQYLSVMSDQKRAEALKDVPNVVTMTAGQLQQEIQKIERKRSSLQQQQAAFEEGREQLVQQAQAARQQTAAASAAAMKQGGGMSYSPYRGGGGGSKPPFSDVGGSGMSITSGPFVAYVSMNLGGF
;
A
#
# COMPACT_ATOMS: atom_id res chain seq x y z
N MET A 1 36.00 40.21 10.35
CA MET A 1 35.35 40.19 9.04
C MET A 1 35.88 41.35 8.25
N SER A 2 36.43 41.11 7.06
CA SER A 2 36.84 42.17 6.16
C SER A 2 35.61 42.73 5.42
N PRO A 3 35.67 43.97 4.88
CA PRO A 3 34.60 44.54 4.07
C PRO A 3 34.18 43.66 2.87
N HIS A 4 35.13 42.97 2.23
CA HIS A 4 34.86 42.04 1.13
C HIS A 4 34.07 40.80 1.55
N ASP A 5 34.31 40.27 2.76
CA ASP A 5 33.55 39.11 3.25
C ASP A 5 32.08 39.44 3.46
N LEU A 6 31.77 40.73 3.70
CA LEU A 6 30.41 41.23 3.93
C LEU A 6 29.65 41.40 2.62
N GLU A 7 30.31 41.89 1.56
CA GLU A 7 29.72 41.96 0.20
C GLU A 7 29.40 40.57 -0.35
N TYR A 8 30.33 39.61 -0.23
CA TYR A 8 30.09 38.23 -0.64
C TYR A 8 28.94 37.56 0.12
N LEU A 9 28.81 37.85 1.42
CA LEU A 9 27.70 37.34 2.22
C LEU A 9 26.36 37.91 1.73
N LEU A 10 26.31 39.21 1.46
CA LEU A 10 25.10 39.88 0.97
C LEU A 10 24.69 39.36 -0.42
N ASP A 11 25.65 39.16 -1.32
CA ASP A 11 25.39 38.59 -2.64
C ASP A 11 24.91 37.13 -2.56
N ASP A 12 25.50 36.29 -1.69
CA ASP A 12 25.03 34.92 -1.51
C ASP A 12 23.62 34.88 -0.89
N LEU A 13 23.32 35.78 0.05
CA LEU A 13 21.97 35.89 0.63
C LEU A 13 20.94 36.36 -0.40
N ASP A 14 21.24 37.37 -1.22
CA ASP A 14 20.33 37.83 -2.27
C ASP A 14 20.10 36.74 -3.33
N ALA A 15 21.16 36.01 -3.72
CA ALA A 15 21.05 34.87 -4.61
C ALA A 15 20.18 33.75 -4.01
N LYS A 16 20.31 33.46 -2.71
CA LYS A 16 19.46 32.49 -2.01
C LYS A 16 18.00 32.90 -1.99
N PHE A 17 17.69 34.16 -1.68
CA PHE A 17 16.31 34.65 -1.68
C PHE A 17 15.69 34.55 -3.07
N LYS A 18 16.42 34.96 -4.11
CA LYS A 18 15.97 34.79 -5.50
C LYS A 18 15.68 33.34 -5.86
N ILE A 19 16.51 32.38 -5.41
CA ILE A 19 16.27 30.95 -5.62
C ILE A 19 15.05 30.45 -4.85
N LEU A 20 14.85 30.90 -3.60
CA LEU A 20 13.70 30.49 -2.78
C LEU A 20 12.37 31.05 -3.29
N ASP A 21 12.41 32.20 -3.96
CA ASP A 21 11.24 32.84 -4.55
C ASP A 21 10.83 32.24 -5.90
N THR A 22 11.65 31.37 -6.51
CA THR A 22 11.27 30.73 -7.76
C THR A 22 10.10 29.76 -7.55
N PRO A 23 9.21 29.59 -8.54
CA PRO A 23 8.08 28.67 -8.42
C PRO A 23 8.55 27.23 -8.16
N GLU A 24 9.70 26.83 -8.68
CA GLU A 24 10.28 25.49 -8.47
C GLU A 24 10.61 25.25 -6.99
N ALA A 25 11.15 26.25 -6.29
CA ALA A 25 11.46 26.16 -4.88
C ALA A 25 10.19 26.10 -4.01
N GLN A 26 9.16 26.87 -4.38
CA GLN A 26 7.86 26.84 -3.70
C GLN A 26 7.16 25.49 -3.89
N ASP A 27 7.18 24.96 -5.10
CA ASP A 27 6.64 23.65 -5.44
C ASP A 27 7.41 22.52 -4.74
N ALA A 28 8.74 22.59 -4.71
CA ALA A 28 9.55 21.62 -3.98
C ALA A 28 9.21 21.62 -2.49
N ARG A 29 9.05 22.80 -1.87
CA ARG A 29 8.65 22.92 -0.46
C ARG A 29 7.26 22.34 -0.21
N SER A 30 6.28 22.67 -1.04
CA SER A 30 4.91 22.17 -0.87
C SER A 30 4.84 20.65 -1.07
N TRP A 31 5.56 20.13 -2.06
CA TRP A 31 5.65 18.69 -2.32
C TRP A 31 6.30 17.94 -1.16
N VAL A 32 7.43 18.43 -0.63
CA VAL A 32 8.09 17.80 0.54
C VAL A 32 7.14 17.80 1.74
N ALA A 33 6.42 18.89 2.00
CA ALA A 33 5.46 18.95 3.09
C ALA A 33 4.35 17.90 2.95
N GLN A 34 3.78 17.76 1.75
CA GLN A 34 2.77 16.74 1.46
C GLN A 34 3.35 15.32 1.60
N TYR A 35 4.54 15.09 1.05
CA TYR A 35 5.24 13.80 1.11
C TYR A 35 5.49 13.33 2.55
N LEU A 36 5.93 14.26 3.43
CA LEU A 36 6.18 13.93 4.84
C LEU A 36 4.90 13.83 5.68
N SER A 37 3.80 14.47 5.25
CA SER A 37 2.52 14.45 5.98
C SER A 37 1.87 13.07 6.03
N VAL A 38 2.03 12.28 4.97
CA VAL A 38 1.48 10.92 4.85
C VAL A 38 2.38 9.85 5.47
N MET A 39 3.60 10.20 5.87
CA MET A 39 4.55 9.29 6.51
C MET A 39 4.32 9.21 8.02
N SER A 40 4.60 8.03 8.60
CA SER A 40 4.69 7.87 10.05
C SER A 40 5.87 8.67 10.63
N ASP A 41 5.77 9.07 11.90
CA ASP A 41 6.78 9.93 12.53
C ASP A 41 8.19 9.31 12.51
N GLN A 42 8.30 7.99 12.68
CA GLN A 42 9.58 7.28 12.60
C GLN A 42 10.19 7.36 11.18
N LYS A 43 9.37 7.16 10.14
CA LYS A 43 9.81 7.27 8.74
C LYS A 43 10.12 8.71 8.35
N ARG A 44 9.37 9.67 8.89
CA ARG A 44 9.64 11.10 8.73
C ARG A 44 10.99 11.46 9.34
N ALA A 45 11.30 11.02 10.55
CA ALA A 45 12.58 11.28 11.21
C ALA A 45 13.75 10.66 10.42
N GLU A 46 13.58 9.45 9.90
CA GLU A 46 14.56 8.80 9.02
C GLU A 46 14.77 9.58 7.71
N ALA A 47 13.69 10.03 7.06
CA ALA A 47 13.77 10.82 5.83
C ALA A 47 14.37 12.22 6.03
N LEU A 48 14.17 12.82 7.21
CA LEU A 48 14.69 14.14 7.57
C LEU A 48 16.15 14.10 8.07
N LYS A 49 16.69 12.92 8.41
CA LYS A 49 18.05 12.77 8.94
C LYS A 49 19.12 13.31 7.99
N ASP A 50 18.91 13.12 6.70
CA ASP A 50 19.84 13.52 5.65
C ASP A 50 19.47 14.86 5.00
N VAL A 51 18.49 15.59 5.55
CA VAL A 51 18.11 16.90 5.04
C VAL A 51 19.15 17.93 5.49
N PRO A 52 19.91 18.54 4.56
CA PRO A 52 20.93 19.50 4.92
C PRO A 52 20.30 20.78 5.47
N ASN A 53 21.03 21.45 6.37
CA ASN A 53 20.60 22.73 6.89
C ASN A 53 20.73 23.81 5.81
N VAL A 54 19.60 24.18 5.21
CA VAL A 54 19.48 25.20 4.15
C VAL A 54 20.07 26.57 4.54
N VAL A 55 20.16 26.87 5.84
CA VAL A 55 20.74 28.12 6.37
C VAL A 55 22.26 28.15 6.21
N THR A 56 22.93 26.99 6.27
CA THR A 56 24.39 26.89 6.20
C THR A 56 24.92 26.59 4.79
N MET A 57 24.05 26.25 3.85
CA MET A 57 24.44 25.97 2.46
C MET A 57 24.80 27.27 1.74
N THR A 58 25.37 27.20 0.54
CA THR A 58 25.46 28.36 -0.38
C THR A 58 24.25 28.42 -1.31
N ALA A 59 24.07 29.50 -2.07
CA ALA A 59 23.01 29.61 -3.09
C ALA A 59 23.08 28.47 -4.12
N GLY A 60 24.27 28.18 -4.66
CA GLY A 60 24.45 27.11 -5.65
C GLY A 60 24.14 25.71 -5.10
N GLN A 61 24.47 25.46 -3.82
CA GLN A 61 24.13 24.20 -3.17
C GLN A 61 22.61 24.06 -2.96
N LEU A 62 21.91 25.14 -2.61
CA LEU A 62 20.46 25.14 -2.48
C LEU A 62 19.77 24.75 -3.79
N GLN A 63 20.24 25.29 -4.92
CA GLN A 63 19.70 24.95 -6.23
C GLN A 63 19.91 23.47 -6.58
N GLN A 64 21.05 22.88 -6.22
CA GLN A 64 21.31 21.45 -6.42
C GLN A 64 20.36 20.56 -5.61
N GLU A 65 20.03 20.95 -4.37
CA GLU A 65 19.06 20.21 -3.56
C GLU A 65 17.64 20.34 -4.09
N ILE A 66 17.24 21.51 -4.60
CA ILE A 66 15.94 21.68 -5.29
C ILE A 66 15.85 20.71 -6.48
N GLN A 67 16.86 20.65 -7.34
CA GLN A 67 16.90 19.71 -8.46
C GLN A 67 16.85 18.24 -8.01
N LYS A 68 17.46 17.92 -6.86
CA LYS A 68 17.40 16.56 -6.30
C LYS A 68 15.99 16.21 -5.82
N ILE A 69 15.27 17.17 -5.25
CA ILE A 69 13.85 17.01 -4.90
C ILE A 69 13.02 16.76 -6.16
N GLU A 70 13.23 17.52 -7.22
CA GLU A 70 12.53 17.32 -8.50
C GLU A 70 12.79 15.94 -9.11
N ARG A 71 14.04 15.48 -9.14
CA ARG A 71 14.40 14.12 -9.59
C ARG A 71 13.74 13.05 -8.73
N LYS A 72 13.64 13.27 -7.42
CA LYS A 72 12.96 12.33 -6.51
C LYS A 72 11.46 12.30 -6.78
N ARG A 73 10.83 13.46 -7.01
CA ARG A 73 9.43 13.56 -7.39
C ARG A 73 9.16 12.80 -8.69
N SER A 74 9.94 13.03 -9.74
CA SER A 74 9.73 12.37 -11.04
C SER A 74 9.93 10.86 -10.97
N SER A 75 10.93 10.38 -10.23
CA SER A 75 11.15 8.94 -10.06
C SER A 75 10.03 8.25 -9.27
N LEU A 76 9.50 8.89 -8.23
CA LEU A 76 8.34 8.37 -7.49
C LEU A 76 7.08 8.34 -8.36
N GLN A 77 6.87 9.36 -9.19
CA GLN A 77 5.75 9.39 -10.12
C GLN A 77 5.83 8.26 -11.16
N GLN A 78 7.02 8.00 -11.71
CA GLN A 78 7.25 6.87 -12.62
C GLN A 78 7.00 5.52 -11.94
N GLN A 79 7.48 5.35 -10.71
CA GLN A 79 7.23 4.13 -9.93
C GLN A 79 5.74 3.92 -9.65
N GLN A 80 5.02 5.00 -9.34
CA GLN A 80 3.58 4.93 -9.11
C GLN A 80 2.84 4.53 -10.39
N ALA A 81 3.17 5.11 -11.54
CA ALA A 81 2.58 4.73 -12.82
C ALA A 81 2.84 3.24 -13.14
N ALA A 82 4.07 2.77 -12.98
CA ALA A 82 4.42 1.37 -13.20
C ALA A 82 3.68 0.42 -12.23
N PHE A 83 3.50 0.83 -10.98
CA PHE A 83 2.73 0.06 -10.00
C PHE A 83 1.25 0.00 -10.36
N GLU A 84 0.67 1.12 -10.79
CA GLU A 84 -0.73 1.21 -11.23
C GLU A 84 -0.97 0.31 -12.45
N GLU A 85 -0.10 0.35 -13.46
CA GLU A 85 -0.16 -0.53 -14.63
C GLU A 85 -0.11 -2.03 -14.23
N GLY A 86 0.83 -2.39 -13.35
CA GLY A 86 0.94 -3.77 -12.86
C GLY A 86 -0.31 -4.20 -12.07
N ARG A 87 -0.87 -3.30 -11.26
CA ARG A 87 -2.11 -3.54 -10.53
C ARG A 87 -3.29 -3.76 -11.48
N GLU A 88 -3.42 -2.96 -12.54
CA GLU A 88 -4.49 -3.13 -13.52
C GLU A 88 -4.44 -4.50 -14.21
N GLN A 89 -3.25 -4.96 -14.59
CA GLN A 89 -3.08 -6.29 -15.19
C GLN A 89 -3.53 -7.41 -14.23
N LEU A 90 -3.16 -7.32 -12.95
CA LEU A 90 -3.59 -8.29 -11.93
C LEU A 90 -5.10 -8.27 -11.73
N VAL A 91 -5.71 -7.08 -11.72
CA VAL A 91 -7.17 -6.94 -11.62
C VAL A 91 -7.86 -7.56 -12.83
N GLN A 92 -7.37 -7.33 -14.04
CA GLN A 92 -7.92 -7.93 -15.26
C GLN A 92 -7.81 -9.46 -15.25
N GLN A 93 -6.67 -10.01 -14.84
CA GLN A 93 -6.49 -11.46 -14.70
C GLN A 93 -7.43 -12.05 -13.65
N ALA A 94 -7.58 -11.40 -12.50
CA ALA A 94 -8.49 -11.83 -11.45
C ALA A 94 -9.96 -11.78 -11.91
N GLN A 95 -10.34 -10.76 -12.69
CA GLN A 95 -11.69 -10.67 -13.28
C GLN A 95 -11.93 -11.78 -14.29
N ALA A 96 -10.98 -12.06 -15.19
CA ALA A 96 -11.09 -13.15 -16.17
C ALA A 96 -11.21 -14.52 -15.47
N ALA A 97 -10.40 -14.79 -14.45
CA ALA A 97 -10.47 -16.02 -13.66
C ALA A 97 -11.82 -16.17 -12.95
N ARG A 98 -12.37 -15.07 -12.40
CA ARG A 98 -13.73 -15.07 -11.81
C ARG A 98 -14.81 -15.36 -12.84
N GLN A 99 -14.73 -14.79 -14.04
CA GLN A 99 -15.69 -15.06 -15.11
C GLN A 99 -15.62 -16.52 -15.57
N GLN A 100 -14.43 -17.08 -15.73
CA GLN A 100 -14.25 -18.49 -16.08
C GLN A 100 -14.80 -19.42 -14.99
N THR A 101 -14.54 -19.11 -13.71
CA THR A 101 -15.08 -19.86 -12.57
C THR A 101 -16.62 -19.76 -12.52
N ALA A 102 -17.18 -18.58 -12.78
CA ALA A 102 -18.63 -18.37 -12.86
C ALA A 102 -19.26 -19.15 -14.03
N ALA A 103 -18.60 -19.17 -15.20
CA ALA A 103 -19.08 -19.93 -16.36
C ALA A 103 -19.00 -21.45 -16.11
N ALA A 104 -17.91 -21.94 -15.53
CA ALA A 104 -17.74 -23.35 -15.18
C ALA A 104 -18.74 -23.80 -14.11
N SER A 105 -18.97 -22.98 -13.08
CA SER A 105 -19.99 -23.26 -12.05
C SER A 105 -21.41 -23.21 -12.63
N ALA A 106 -21.73 -22.25 -13.51
CA ALA A 106 -23.00 -22.21 -14.20
C ALA A 106 -23.21 -23.41 -15.14
N ALA A 107 -22.16 -23.84 -15.86
CA ALA A 107 -22.21 -25.04 -16.71
C ALA A 107 -22.35 -26.32 -15.89
N ALA A 108 -21.65 -26.43 -14.76
CA ALA A 108 -21.79 -27.53 -13.80
C ALA A 108 -23.21 -27.58 -13.19
N MET A 109 -23.83 -26.43 -12.91
CA MET A 109 -25.24 -26.40 -12.49
C MET A 109 -26.21 -26.80 -13.62
N LYS A 110 -25.89 -26.52 -14.89
CA LYS A 110 -26.72 -26.90 -16.05
C LYS A 110 -26.56 -28.38 -16.45
N GLN A 111 -25.38 -28.96 -16.32
CA GLN A 111 -25.15 -30.40 -16.56
C GLN A 111 -25.50 -31.26 -15.33
N GLY A 112 -25.46 -30.68 -14.13
CA GLY A 112 -25.75 -31.31 -12.85
C GLY A 112 -27.21 -31.23 -12.41
N GLY A 113 -28.15 -31.44 -13.33
CA GLY A 113 -29.55 -31.76 -13.00
C GLY A 113 -29.72 -33.15 -12.33
N GLY A 114 -28.63 -33.78 -11.90
CA GLY A 114 -28.60 -34.98 -11.08
C GLY A 114 -28.01 -34.65 -9.71
N MET A 115 -28.84 -34.83 -8.67
CA MET A 115 -28.51 -34.85 -7.24
C MET A 115 -27.09 -34.39 -6.86
N SER A 116 -26.99 -33.13 -6.44
CA SER A 116 -25.80 -32.59 -5.79
C SER A 116 -25.54 -33.39 -4.50
N TYR A 117 -24.57 -34.31 -4.52
CA TYR A 117 -24.08 -34.98 -3.33
C TYR A 117 -23.32 -33.94 -2.50
N SER A 118 -24.03 -33.33 -1.55
CA SER A 118 -23.45 -32.42 -0.59
C SER A 118 -23.23 -33.21 0.70
N PRO A 119 -21.97 -33.49 1.10
CA PRO A 119 -21.67 -34.26 2.30
C PRO A 119 -22.11 -33.58 3.61
N TYR A 120 -22.68 -32.38 3.52
CA TYR A 120 -23.20 -31.60 4.65
C TYR A 120 -24.71 -31.36 4.59
N ARG A 121 -25.42 -31.87 3.58
CA ARG A 121 -26.88 -31.71 3.50
C ARG A 121 -27.53 -32.80 4.35
N GLY A 122 -27.71 -32.49 5.63
CA GLY A 122 -28.41 -33.35 6.58
C GLY A 122 -29.80 -33.74 6.05
N GLY A 123 -29.99 -35.04 5.83
CA GLY A 123 -31.22 -35.59 5.28
C GLY A 123 -31.15 -37.11 5.17
N GLY A 124 -31.16 -37.79 6.33
CA GLY A 124 -31.65 -39.15 6.53
C GLY A 124 -31.09 -40.26 5.62
N GLY A 125 -30.12 -41.03 6.14
CA GLY A 125 -29.88 -42.39 5.64
C GLY A 125 -28.42 -42.84 5.59
N GLY A 126 -27.92 -43.38 6.70
CA GLY A 126 -27.13 -44.62 6.64
C GLY A 126 -25.67 -44.60 6.20
N SER A 127 -24.90 -43.51 6.33
CA SER A 127 -23.44 -43.59 6.21
C SER A 127 -22.72 -42.85 7.34
N LYS A 128 -21.76 -43.54 7.98
CA LYS A 128 -20.93 -42.99 9.06
C LYS A 128 -20.33 -41.64 8.61
N PRO A 129 -20.44 -40.57 9.41
CA PRO A 129 -19.81 -39.30 9.06
C PRO A 129 -18.29 -39.48 9.03
N PRO A 130 -17.58 -38.82 8.09
CA PRO A 130 -16.12 -38.82 8.10
C PRO A 130 -15.64 -38.27 9.45
N PHE A 131 -14.60 -38.89 10.01
CA PHE A 131 -14.02 -38.58 11.33
C PHE A 131 -14.90 -38.93 12.55
N SER A 132 -15.98 -39.71 12.39
CA SER A 132 -16.77 -40.23 13.53
C SER A 132 -15.95 -41.08 14.51
N ASP A 133 -14.81 -41.61 14.05
CA ASP A 133 -13.93 -42.48 14.82
C ASP A 133 -12.78 -41.69 15.50
N VAL A 134 -12.75 -40.36 15.38
CA VAL A 134 -11.72 -39.52 16.02
C VAL A 134 -12.26 -38.97 17.34
N GLY A 135 -11.94 -39.64 18.44
CA GLY A 135 -12.24 -39.15 19.78
C GLY A 135 -11.40 -37.92 20.13
N GLY A 136 -12.07 -36.83 20.52
CA GLY A 136 -11.48 -35.76 21.35
C GLY A 136 -11.42 -34.36 20.72
N SER A 137 -12.17 -33.44 21.35
CA SER A 137 -12.16 -31.97 21.21
C SER A 137 -12.59 -31.37 19.85
N GLY A 138 -13.89 -31.13 19.72
CA GLY A 138 -14.49 -30.46 18.56
C GLY A 138 -14.31 -28.94 18.59
N MET A 139 -13.52 -28.41 17.66
CA MET A 139 -13.63 -27.03 17.20
C MET A 139 -14.60 -26.98 16.03
N SER A 140 -15.76 -26.34 16.19
CA SER A 140 -16.69 -26.12 15.08
C SER A 140 -16.46 -24.73 14.47
N ILE A 141 -16.04 -24.70 13.21
CA ILE A 141 -15.95 -23.47 12.43
C ILE A 141 -17.21 -23.42 11.56
N THR A 142 -18.04 -22.41 11.77
CA THR A 142 -19.24 -22.19 10.95
C THR A 142 -19.06 -20.89 10.17
N SER A 143 -19.08 -20.96 8.85
CA SER A 143 -19.05 -19.80 7.96
C SER A 143 -20.45 -19.47 7.47
N GLY A 144 -20.92 -18.26 7.79
CA GLY A 144 -22.15 -17.69 7.24
C GLY A 144 -21.86 -16.71 6.11
N PRO A 145 -22.87 -16.29 5.32
CA PRO A 145 -22.69 -15.45 4.14
C PRO A 145 -22.17 -14.03 4.41
N PHE A 146 -22.03 -13.62 5.67
CA PHE A 146 -21.52 -12.29 6.02
C PHE A 146 -20.39 -12.26 7.06
N VAL A 147 -20.12 -13.32 7.83
CA VAL A 147 -18.96 -13.43 8.75
C VAL A 147 -18.67 -14.91 9.06
N ALA A 148 -17.40 -15.27 9.31
CA ALA A 148 -17.01 -16.56 9.86
C ALA A 148 -16.88 -16.48 11.39
N TYR A 149 -17.56 -17.38 12.12
CA TYR A 149 -17.45 -17.48 13.58
C TYR A 149 -16.76 -18.78 13.97
N VAL A 150 -15.81 -18.68 14.90
CA VAL A 150 -15.18 -19.82 15.55
C VAL A 150 -15.80 -19.95 16.93
N SER A 151 -16.55 -21.02 17.18
CA SER A 151 -17.05 -21.35 18.51
C SER A 151 -16.29 -22.54 19.05
N MET A 152 -15.55 -22.33 20.15
CA MET A 152 -14.95 -23.41 20.92
C MET A 152 -15.92 -23.79 22.03
N ASN A 153 -16.42 -25.02 22.00
CA ASN A 153 -17.25 -25.55 23.08
C ASN A 153 -16.36 -26.39 24.00
N LEU A 154 -15.90 -25.79 25.10
CA LEU A 154 -15.27 -26.53 26.19
C LEU A 154 -16.37 -27.12 27.06
N GLY A 155 -16.88 -28.28 26.67
CA GLY A 155 -17.72 -29.10 27.54
C GLY A 155 -16.92 -29.57 28.75
N GLY A 156 -17.40 -29.22 29.94
CA GLY A 156 -16.79 -29.61 31.22
C GLY A 156 -16.94 -31.10 31.53
N PHE A 157 -15.92 -31.60 32.23
CA PHE A 157 -15.76 -32.87 32.96
C PHE A 157 -16.58 -34.10 32.51
#